data_AF-A0A388KSR3-F1
#
_entry.id   AF-A0A388KSR3-F1
#
_cell.length_a   1.000
_cell.length_b   1.000
_cell.length_c   1.000
_cell.angle_alpha   90.00
_cell.angle_beta   90.00
_cell.angle_gamma   90.00
#
_symmetry.space_group_name_H-M   'P 1'
#
loop_
_entity.id
_entity.type
_entity.pdbx_description
1 polymer ?
#
loop_
_entity_poly.entity_id
_entity_poly.type
_entity_poly.pdbx_seq_one_letter_code
_entity_poly.pdbx_strand_id
1 'polypeptide(L)'
;MQEVMADGGRRLVTLDNVIDALDKRERAPSNDPKVETFHFKGDRVSDWLDLIEQALVGLSDEVKLQRVLRYILHSHHREVSKVMDAANGSWTKFGDLKRRKYRLGDGLLTMTNLEPMNKEDFSTIGAFVHEFKKKARKVHGISEEAQCATFLGLLTSSEAAELTKHGEGSEKLTWATIDKGVEEGSLDQVEQHQMRLQRRKRKERDATASGTPGVKRIVTDVLAALGYDSEAEIQKRGVAMA
;
A
#
# COMPACT_ATOMS: atom_id res chain seq x y z
N MET A 1 58.60 -31.69 43.41
CA MET A 1 57.92 -30.57 44.11
C MET A 1 58.56 -29.29 43.56
N GLN A 2 57.89 -28.38 42.86
CA GLN A 2 56.48 -28.24 42.48
C GLN A 2 56.45 -27.41 41.19
N GLU A 3 55.71 -27.91 40.20
CA GLU A 3 55.19 -27.22 39.02
C GLU A 3 54.10 -26.22 39.45
N VAL A 4 53.90 -25.10 38.72
CA VAL A 4 52.70 -24.20 38.67
C VAL A 4 53.14 -22.80 38.19
N MET A 5 52.53 -22.06 37.25
CA MET A 5 51.46 -22.24 36.27
C MET A 5 51.64 -21.13 35.22
N ALA A 6 51.30 -21.42 33.96
CA ALA A 6 51.09 -20.40 32.94
C ALA A 6 49.87 -19.53 33.33
N ASP A 7 50.08 -18.23 33.54
CA ASP A 7 48.97 -17.29 33.72
C ASP A 7 48.49 -16.84 32.33
N GLY A 8 47.35 -17.42 31.93
CA GLY A 8 46.64 -17.03 30.73
C GLY A 8 46.13 -15.61 30.88
N GLY A 9 46.84 -14.67 30.27
CA GLY A 9 46.51 -13.24 30.26
C GLY A 9 45.10 -12.99 29.74
N ARG A 10 44.13 -12.98 30.66
CA ARG A 10 42.79 -12.42 30.44
C ARG A 10 42.99 -10.97 30.04
N ARG A 11 42.78 -10.68 28.76
CA ARG A 11 42.73 -9.32 28.25
C ARG A 11 41.53 -8.64 28.92
N LEU A 12 41.80 -7.87 29.98
CA LEU A 12 40.82 -7.04 30.65
C LEU A 12 40.27 -6.04 29.63
N VAL A 13 39.04 -6.30 29.18
CA VAL A 13 38.30 -5.36 28.36
C VAL A 13 37.88 -4.21 29.27
N THR A 14 38.58 -3.08 29.15
CA THR A 14 38.24 -1.85 29.89
C THR A 14 37.01 -1.18 29.28
N LEU A 15 36.32 -0.37 30.07
CA LEU A 15 35.17 0.41 29.62
C LEU A 15 35.53 1.27 28.40
N ASP A 16 36.73 1.83 28.38
CA ASP A 16 37.25 2.61 27.25
C ASP A 16 37.37 1.76 25.98
N ASN A 17 37.80 0.49 26.08
CA ASN A 17 37.84 -0.40 24.91
C ASN A 17 36.45 -0.69 24.34
N VAL A 18 35.41 -0.70 25.20
CA VAL A 18 34.02 -0.88 24.78
C VAL A 18 33.48 0.39 24.13
N ILE A 19 33.76 1.56 24.71
CA ILE A 19 33.39 2.88 24.16
C ILE A 19 34.05 3.05 22.79
N ASP A 20 35.33 2.74 22.68
CA ASP A 20 36.13 2.87 21.46
C ASP A 20 35.66 1.88 20.36
N ALA A 21 35.19 0.69 20.76
CA ALA A 21 34.57 -0.28 19.84
C ALA A 21 33.18 0.16 19.35
N LEU A 22 32.39 0.82 20.21
CA LEU A 22 31.08 1.38 19.85
C LEU A 22 31.22 2.59 18.92
N ASP A 23 32.16 3.49 19.22
CA ASP A 23 32.47 4.68 18.42
C ASP A 23 33.03 4.28 17.04
N LYS A 24 33.84 3.22 16.96
CA LYS A 24 34.29 2.62 15.68
C LYS A 24 33.16 1.97 14.89
N ARG A 25 32.15 1.38 15.56
CA ARG A 25 30.96 0.81 14.91
C ARG A 25 30.03 1.90 14.36
N GLU A 26 29.97 3.05 15.03
CA GLU A 26 29.19 4.22 14.60
C GLU A 26 29.88 4.99 13.47
N ARG A 27 31.21 5.05 13.46
CA ARG A 27 32.01 5.69 12.39
C ARG A 27 32.18 4.86 11.13
N ALA A 28 31.85 3.57 11.14
CA ALA A 28 31.78 2.79 9.91
C ALA A 28 30.59 3.30 9.08
N PRO A 29 30.78 3.80 7.85
CA PRO A 29 29.66 4.26 7.04
C PRO A 29 28.78 3.05 6.74
N SER A 30 27.60 3.00 7.36
CA SER A 30 26.60 2.02 6.95
C SER A 30 26.22 2.36 5.51
N ASN A 31 26.34 1.41 4.59
CA ASN A 31 25.79 1.51 3.23
C ASN A 31 24.24 1.50 3.23
N ASP A 32 23.62 1.88 4.35
CA ASP A 32 22.19 1.88 4.53
C ASP A 32 21.61 3.14 3.88
N PRO A 33 20.59 3.02 3.01
CA PRO A 33 19.89 4.19 2.53
C PRO A 33 19.30 4.92 3.74
N LYS A 34 19.55 6.23 3.77
CA LYS A 34 19.14 7.19 4.80
C LYS A 34 17.63 7.40 4.74
N VAL A 35 16.87 6.32 4.96
CA VAL A 35 15.42 6.32 5.04
C VAL A 35 15.07 6.68 6.47
N GLU A 36 14.22 7.70 6.61
CA GLU A 36 13.61 8.15 7.85
C GLU A 36 13.23 6.93 8.73
N THR A 37 13.73 6.91 9.96
CA THR A 37 13.90 5.70 10.77
C THR A 37 12.57 5.09 11.23
N PHE A 38 11.99 4.21 10.41
CA PHE A 38 10.78 3.43 10.72
C PHE A 38 11.03 2.33 11.76
N HIS A 39 11.29 2.70 13.02
CA HIS A 39 11.40 1.73 14.10
C HIS A 39 10.02 1.29 14.58
N PHE A 40 9.83 -0.02 14.76
CA PHE A 40 8.62 -0.58 15.35
C PHE A 40 8.43 -0.10 16.80
N LYS A 41 7.27 0.48 17.10
CA LYS A 41 6.93 1.03 18.43
C LYS A 41 5.78 0.30 19.15
N GLY A 42 5.26 -0.79 18.58
CA GLY A 42 4.16 -1.57 19.16
C GLY A 42 2.81 -1.40 18.46
N ASP A 43 2.70 -0.48 17.51
CA ASP A 43 1.53 -0.18 16.68
C ASP A 43 1.86 -0.25 15.18
N ARG A 44 0.84 -0.21 14.33
CA ARG A 44 0.89 -0.23 12.85
C ARG A 44 1.83 -1.32 12.30
N VAL A 45 1.78 -2.49 12.91
CA VAL A 45 2.57 -3.69 12.63
C VAL A 45 2.52 -4.06 11.16
N SER A 46 1.35 -4.00 10.53
CA SER A 46 1.19 -4.32 9.12
C SER A 46 1.87 -3.30 8.21
N ASP A 47 1.73 -2.00 8.46
CA ASP A 47 2.43 -0.96 7.70
C ASP A 47 3.94 -1.06 7.90
N TRP A 48 4.37 -1.32 9.13
CA TRP A 48 5.78 -1.54 9.44
C TRP A 48 6.33 -2.80 8.75
N LEU A 49 5.59 -3.92 8.77
CA LEU A 49 5.99 -5.14 8.07
C LEU A 49 6.09 -4.92 6.55
N ASP A 50 5.18 -4.15 5.96
CA ASP A 50 5.21 -3.82 4.53
C ASP A 50 6.48 -3.00 4.17
N LEU A 51 6.83 -2.01 5.00
CA LEU A 51 8.05 -1.22 4.83
C LEU A 51 9.33 -2.05 4.96
N ILE A 52 9.35 -2.98 5.92
CA ILE A 52 10.50 -3.87 6.11
C ILE A 52 10.61 -4.89 4.99
N GLU A 53 9.48 -5.42 4.50
CA GLU A 53 9.48 -6.32 3.35
C GLU A 53 10.06 -5.64 2.11
N GLN A 54 9.71 -4.37 1.89
CA GLN A 54 10.28 -3.56 0.81
C GLN A 54 11.77 -3.31 1.01
N ALA A 55 12.20 -2.95 2.23
CA ALA A 55 13.61 -2.66 2.53
C ALA A 55 14.51 -3.90 2.42
N LEU A 56 13.95 -5.09 2.67
CA LEU A 56 14.68 -6.35 2.68
C LEU A 56 14.31 -7.25 1.50
N VAL A 57 13.72 -6.68 0.45
CA VAL A 57 13.33 -7.41 -0.76
C VAL A 57 14.53 -8.11 -1.39
N GLY A 58 14.34 -9.34 -1.86
CA GLY A 58 15.40 -10.16 -2.46
C GLY A 58 16.35 -10.86 -1.49
N LEU A 59 16.22 -10.66 -0.17
CA LEU A 59 16.95 -11.42 0.85
C LEU A 59 16.22 -12.71 1.22
N SER A 60 16.94 -13.74 1.68
CA SER A 60 16.34 -14.97 2.22
C SER A 60 15.63 -14.71 3.55
N ASP A 61 14.66 -15.55 3.90
CA ASP A 61 13.86 -15.42 5.13
C ASP A 61 14.74 -15.38 6.39
N GLU A 62 15.77 -16.22 6.48
CA GLU A 62 16.69 -16.24 7.62
C GLU A 62 17.48 -14.93 7.73
N VAL A 63 17.91 -14.37 6.59
CA VAL A 63 18.63 -13.10 6.57
C VAL A 63 17.69 -11.94 6.91
N LYS A 64 16.44 -11.96 6.44
CA LYS A 64 15.41 -10.99 6.83
C LYS A 64 15.19 -11.01 8.34
N LEU A 65 15.04 -12.20 8.93
CA LEU A 65 14.87 -12.40 10.37
C LEU A 65 16.09 -11.92 11.17
N GLN A 66 17.32 -12.18 10.71
CA GLN A 66 18.51 -11.66 11.39
C GLN A 66 18.59 -10.13 11.36
N ARG A 67 18.18 -9.50 10.26
CA ARG A 67 18.26 -8.04 10.08
C ARG A 67 17.10 -7.29 10.75
N VAL A 68 15.95 -7.93 10.96
CA VAL A 68 14.74 -7.25 11.45
C VAL A 68 14.92 -6.56 12.80
N LEU A 69 15.77 -7.09 13.69
CA LEU A 69 16.07 -6.51 15.01
C LEU A 69 16.67 -5.10 14.92
N ARG A 70 17.31 -4.75 13.80
CA ARG A 70 17.84 -3.39 13.57
C ARG A 70 16.75 -2.35 13.41
N TYR A 71 15.54 -2.76 13.02
CA TYR A 71 14.40 -1.88 12.75
C TYR A 71 13.34 -1.92 13.87
N ILE A 72 13.69 -2.47 15.03
CA ILE A 72 12.80 -2.60 16.19
C ILE A 72 13.40 -1.79 17.32
N LEU A 73 12.57 -0.98 18.00
CA LEU A 73 13.02 -0.31 19.22
C LEU A 73 13.52 -1.33 20.23
N HIS A 74 14.67 -1.05 20.86
CA HIS A 74 15.34 -1.99 21.75
C HIS A 74 14.43 -2.50 22.88
N SER A 75 13.50 -1.66 23.37
CA SER A 75 12.48 -2.04 24.36
C SER A 75 11.60 -3.22 23.94
N HIS A 76 11.43 -3.47 22.64
CA HIS A 76 10.64 -4.55 22.09
C HIS A 76 11.47 -5.76 21.65
N HIS A 77 12.81 -5.71 21.71
CA HIS A 77 13.68 -6.79 21.22
C HIS A 77 13.35 -8.13 21.86
N ARG A 78 13.28 -8.19 23.20
CA ARG A 78 12.95 -9.44 23.93
C ARG A 78 11.61 -10.03 23.49
N GLU A 79 10.63 -9.18 23.25
CA GLU A 79 9.30 -9.59 22.86
C GLU A 79 9.25 -10.10 21.42
N VAL A 80 10.00 -9.47 20.53
CA VAL A 80 10.07 -9.85 19.12
C VAL A 80 10.97 -11.07 18.89
N SER A 81 12.05 -11.25 19.64
CA SER A 81 12.88 -12.46 19.57
C SER A 81 12.05 -13.72 19.83
N LYS A 82 11.14 -13.70 20.82
CA LYS A 82 10.21 -14.83 21.05
C LYS A 82 9.33 -15.15 19.84
N VAL A 83 8.93 -14.12 19.08
CA VAL A 83 8.13 -14.29 17.86
C VAL A 83 8.98 -14.85 16.72
N MET A 84 10.24 -14.44 16.63
CA MET A 84 11.20 -14.99 15.67
C MET A 84 11.48 -16.48 15.94
N ASP A 85 11.69 -16.84 17.20
CA ASP A 85 11.91 -18.23 17.61
C ASP A 85 10.70 -19.11 17.23
N ALA A 86 9.49 -18.62 17.49
CA ALA A 86 8.24 -19.31 17.13
C ALA A 86 7.99 -19.38 15.62
N ALA A 87 8.57 -18.46 14.83
CA ALA A 87 8.44 -18.45 13.38
C ALA A 87 9.28 -19.54 12.69
N ASN A 88 10.26 -20.11 13.41
CA ASN A 88 11.12 -21.21 12.95
C ASN A 88 11.74 -20.93 11.56
N GLY A 89 12.37 -19.77 11.41
CA GLY A 89 13.06 -19.37 10.18
C GLY A 89 12.16 -18.83 9.06
N SER A 90 10.83 -18.94 9.15
CA SER A 90 9.92 -18.44 8.11
C SER A 90 9.54 -16.98 8.32
N TRP A 91 9.83 -16.14 7.33
CA TRP A 91 9.47 -14.73 7.35
C TRP A 91 7.95 -14.53 7.30
N THR A 92 7.26 -15.31 6.46
CA THR A 92 5.79 -15.30 6.38
C THR A 92 5.16 -15.62 7.74
N LYS A 93 5.62 -16.67 8.43
CA LYS A 93 5.12 -17.03 9.77
C LYS A 93 5.41 -15.94 10.81
N PHE A 94 6.59 -15.33 10.75
CA PHE A 94 6.94 -14.22 11.63
C PHE A 94 5.95 -13.05 11.49
N GLY A 95 5.65 -12.66 10.25
CA GLY A 95 4.67 -11.60 9.97
C GLY A 95 3.28 -11.92 10.55
N ASP A 96 2.82 -13.16 10.41
CA ASP A 96 1.52 -13.57 10.93
C ASP A 96 1.47 -13.59 12.46
N LEU A 97 2.52 -14.08 13.11
CA LEU A 97 2.64 -14.07 14.56
C LEU A 97 2.72 -12.63 15.10
N LYS A 98 3.44 -11.74 14.43
CA LYS A 98 3.48 -10.31 14.76
C LYS A 98 2.09 -9.68 14.67
N ARG A 99 1.37 -9.86 13.56
CA ARG A 99 0.00 -9.36 13.40
C ARG A 99 -0.95 -9.88 14.47
N ARG A 100 -0.88 -11.18 14.80
CA ARG A 100 -1.70 -11.78 15.87
C ARG A 100 -1.41 -11.18 17.24
N LYS A 101 -0.12 -10.98 17.56
CA LYS A 101 0.33 -10.51 18.86
C LYS A 101 -0.01 -9.05 19.11
N TYR A 102 0.13 -8.22 18.09
CA TYR A 102 -0.09 -6.77 18.17
C TYR A 102 -1.40 -6.36 17.47
N ARG A 103 -2.39 -7.24 17.50
CA ARG A 103 -3.69 -7.09 16.80
C ARG A 103 -4.37 -5.74 17.03
N LEU A 104 -4.28 -5.19 18.23
CA LEU A 104 -4.88 -3.90 18.58
C LEU A 104 -4.05 -2.70 18.07
N GLY A 105 -2.77 -2.91 17.74
CA GLY A 105 -1.86 -1.90 17.25
C GLY A 105 -2.03 -1.59 15.77
N ASP A 106 -2.60 -2.49 14.96
CA ASP A 106 -2.79 -2.30 13.51
C ASP A 106 -3.94 -1.37 13.12
N GLY A 107 -4.68 -0.87 14.10
CA GLY A 107 -5.93 -0.16 13.86
C GLY A 107 -7.06 -1.12 13.47
N LEU A 108 -8.30 -0.73 13.79
CA LEU A 108 -9.50 -1.50 13.48
C LEU A 108 -9.86 -1.36 11.98
N LEU A 109 -9.08 -1.97 11.09
CA LEU A 109 -9.46 -2.06 9.67
C LEU A 109 -10.59 -3.09 9.51
N THR A 110 -11.68 -2.66 8.89
CA THR A 110 -12.88 -3.46 8.61
C THR A 110 -13.13 -3.56 7.09
N MET A 111 -14.09 -4.36 6.65
CA MET A 111 -14.46 -4.45 5.21
C MET A 111 -14.73 -3.09 4.57
N THR A 112 -15.27 -2.15 5.34
CA THR A 112 -15.59 -0.79 4.86
C THR A 112 -14.35 -0.01 4.42
N ASN A 113 -13.14 -0.47 4.80
CA ASN A 113 -11.88 0.11 4.35
C ASN A 113 -11.36 -0.52 3.05
N LEU A 114 -11.88 -1.69 2.64
CA LEU A 114 -11.57 -2.37 1.38
C LEU A 114 -12.54 -1.98 0.26
N GLU A 115 -13.81 -1.80 0.60
CA GLU A 115 -14.88 -1.42 -0.33
C GLU A 115 -14.62 -0.14 -1.16
N PRO A 116 -14.02 0.94 -0.62
CA PRO A 116 -13.73 2.14 -1.42
C PRO A 116 -12.49 2.01 -2.31
N MET A 117 -11.81 0.86 -2.34
CA MET A 117 -10.68 0.67 -3.25
C MET A 117 -11.17 0.64 -4.69
N ASN A 118 -10.60 1.50 -5.54
CA ASN A 118 -10.97 1.58 -6.94
C ASN A 118 -9.88 0.96 -7.81
N LYS A 119 -10.26 -0.03 -8.63
CA LYS A 119 -9.36 -0.63 -9.64
C LYS A 119 -8.75 0.41 -10.58
N GLU A 120 -9.47 1.48 -10.89
CA GLU A 120 -9.02 2.53 -11.83
C GLU A 120 -7.93 3.46 -11.27
N ASP A 121 -7.55 3.30 -10.01
CA ASP A 121 -6.38 3.99 -9.43
C ASP A 121 -5.07 3.25 -9.74
N PHE A 122 -5.14 2.04 -10.31
CA PHE A 122 -4.01 1.17 -10.60
C PHE A 122 -3.82 0.97 -12.10
N SER A 123 -2.56 0.91 -12.54
CA SER A 123 -2.20 0.74 -13.96
C SER A 123 -2.44 -0.68 -14.48
N THR A 124 -2.43 -1.68 -13.60
CA THR A 124 -2.65 -3.09 -13.93
C THR A 124 -3.49 -3.76 -12.85
N ILE A 125 -4.27 -4.78 -13.24
CA ILE A 125 -5.00 -5.64 -12.31
C ILE A 125 -4.03 -6.33 -11.33
N GLY A 126 -2.82 -6.71 -11.75
CA GLY A 126 -1.83 -7.29 -10.85
C GLY A 126 -1.43 -6.34 -9.72
N ALA A 127 -1.21 -5.05 -10.02
CA ALA A 127 -0.94 -4.04 -8.99
C ALA A 127 -2.13 -3.85 -8.05
N PHE A 128 -3.36 -3.86 -8.60
CA PHE A 128 -4.58 -3.77 -7.80
C PHE A 128 -4.78 -4.98 -6.87
N VAL A 129 -4.62 -6.21 -7.38
CA VAL A 129 -4.67 -7.45 -6.59
C VAL A 129 -3.66 -7.41 -5.46
N HIS A 130 -2.43 -6.97 -5.75
CA HIS A 130 -1.36 -6.89 -4.75
C HIS A 130 -1.72 -5.94 -3.60
N GLU A 131 -2.13 -4.71 -3.91
CA GLU A 131 -2.49 -3.72 -2.88
C GLU A 131 -3.79 -4.10 -2.17
N PHE A 132 -4.76 -4.70 -2.86
CA PHE A 132 -5.96 -5.21 -2.22
C PHE A 132 -5.63 -6.31 -1.21
N LYS A 133 -4.85 -7.32 -1.59
CA LYS A 133 -4.37 -8.38 -0.67
C LYS A 133 -3.62 -7.81 0.52
N LYS A 134 -2.79 -6.80 0.30
CA LYS A 134 -2.05 -6.11 1.36
C LYS A 134 -2.98 -5.48 2.39
N LYS A 135 -4.05 -4.81 1.98
CA LYS A 135 -5.06 -4.27 2.91
C LYS A 135 -5.99 -5.35 3.48
N ALA A 136 -6.40 -6.33 2.69
CA ALA A 136 -7.28 -7.41 3.12
C ALA A 136 -6.65 -8.27 4.22
N ARG A 137 -5.33 -8.49 4.18
CA ARG A 137 -4.57 -9.13 5.28
C ARG A 137 -4.66 -8.38 6.62
N LYS A 138 -5.00 -7.08 6.59
CA LYS A 138 -5.21 -6.25 7.79
C LYS A 138 -6.64 -6.36 8.33
N VAL A 139 -7.58 -6.94 7.59
CA VAL A 139 -8.96 -7.14 8.01
C VAL A 139 -9.12 -8.52 8.66
N HIS A 140 -9.41 -8.54 9.95
CA HIS A 140 -9.51 -9.77 10.73
C HIS A 140 -10.92 -10.41 10.69
N GLY A 141 -10.97 -11.74 10.78
CA GLY A 141 -12.22 -12.50 10.92
C GLY A 141 -12.94 -12.83 9.61
N ILE A 142 -12.30 -12.56 8.47
CA ILE A 142 -12.88 -12.74 7.14
C ILE A 142 -12.20 -13.93 6.47
N SER A 143 -12.98 -14.84 5.89
CA SER A 143 -12.43 -15.95 5.12
C SER A 143 -11.76 -15.46 3.86
N GLU A 144 -10.75 -16.18 3.39
CA GLU A 144 -10.12 -15.91 2.09
C GLU A 144 -11.16 -15.78 0.97
N GLU A 145 -12.13 -16.68 0.96
CA GLU A 145 -13.25 -16.68 0.02
C GLU A 145 -14.06 -15.37 0.04
N ALA A 146 -14.37 -14.84 1.22
CA ALA A 146 -15.06 -13.56 1.35
C ALA A 146 -14.18 -12.37 0.93
N GLN A 147 -12.86 -12.44 1.16
CA GLN A 147 -11.92 -11.44 0.64
C GLN A 147 -11.87 -11.47 -0.90
N CYS A 148 -11.77 -12.65 -1.50
CA CYS A 148 -11.77 -12.83 -2.94
C CYS A 148 -13.10 -12.38 -3.56
N ALA A 149 -14.24 -12.73 -2.96
CA ALA A 149 -15.55 -12.30 -3.43
C ALA A 149 -15.69 -10.77 -3.39
N THR A 150 -15.20 -10.13 -2.33
CA THR A 150 -15.18 -8.67 -2.22
C THR A 150 -14.30 -8.04 -3.30
N PHE A 151 -13.11 -8.59 -3.52
CA PHE A 151 -12.21 -8.13 -4.59
C PHE A 151 -12.85 -8.22 -5.97
N LEU A 152 -13.46 -9.37 -6.31
CA LEU A 152 -14.14 -9.55 -7.59
C LEU A 152 -15.33 -8.60 -7.76
N GLY A 153 -16.02 -8.25 -6.66
CA GLY A 153 -17.07 -7.25 -6.65
C GLY A 153 -16.61 -5.83 -6.99
N LEU A 154 -15.31 -5.54 -6.88
CA LEU A 154 -14.71 -4.26 -7.28
C LEU A 154 -14.31 -4.22 -8.76
N LEU A 155 -14.48 -5.32 -9.48
CA LEU A 155 -14.16 -5.45 -10.90
C LEU A 155 -15.43 -5.44 -11.75
N THR A 156 -15.25 -5.22 -13.06
CA THR A 156 -16.35 -5.46 -14.01
C THR A 156 -16.61 -6.95 -14.15
N SER A 157 -17.84 -7.33 -14.52
CA SER A 157 -18.22 -8.74 -14.68
C SER A 157 -17.30 -9.51 -15.64
N SER A 158 -16.81 -8.85 -16.70
CA SER A 158 -15.87 -9.46 -17.64
C SER A 158 -14.48 -9.67 -17.05
N GLU A 159 -13.98 -8.72 -16.26
CA GLU A 159 -12.67 -8.85 -15.59
C GLU A 159 -12.72 -9.96 -14.53
N ALA A 160 -13.80 -10.02 -13.74
CA ALA A 160 -13.99 -11.08 -12.75
C ALA A 160 -14.11 -12.48 -13.40
N ALA A 161 -14.79 -12.59 -14.55
CA ALA A 161 -14.90 -13.84 -15.30
C ALA A 161 -13.55 -14.30 -15.85
N GLU A 162 -12.75 -13.40 -16.43
CA GLU A 162 -11.40 -13.75 -16.92
C GLU A 162 -10.49 -14.21 -15.77
N LEU A 163 -10.54 -13.55 -14.61
CA LEU A 163 -9.73 -13.94 -13.45
C LEU A 163 -10.12 -15.28 -12.82
N THR A 164 -11.33 -15.78 -13.08
CA THR A 164 -11.85 -17.03 -12.49
C THR A 164 -11.96 -18.17 -13.49
N LYS A 165 -11.75 -17.92 -14.79
CA LYS A 165 -11.83 -18.87 -15.89
C LYS A 165 -10.98 -20.13 -15.71
N HIS A 166 -9.85 -19.99 -15.02
CA HIS A 166 -8.88 -21.07 -14.79
C HIS A 166 -9.01 -21.72 -13.41
N GLY A 167 -10.10 -21.41 -12.69
CA GLY A 167 -10.46 -22.11 -11.46
C GLY A 167 -10.63 -23.59 -11.73
N GLU A 168 -9.88 -24.41 -11.01
CA GLU A 168 -9.67 -25.84 -11.28
C GLU A 168 -10.89 -26.72 -10.91
N GLY A 169 -12.10 -26.19 -11.05
CA GLY A 169 -13.33 -26.85 -10.59
C GLY A 169 -13.47 -26.90 -9.06
N SER A 170 -12.60 -26.22 -8.32
CA SER A 170 -12.75 -26.09 -6.86
C SER A 170 -13.99 -25.26 -6.54
N GLU A 171 -14.89 -25.81 -5.73
CA GLU A 171 -16.11 -25.14 -5.27
C GLU A 171 -15.82 -23.82 -4.52
N LYS A 172 -14.59 -23.65 -4.04
CA LYS A 172 -14.15 -22.51 -3.23
C LYS A 172 -13.29 -21.53 -4.01
N LEU A 173 -13.66 -20.25 -3.96
CA LEU A 173 -12.87 -19.15 -4.51
C LEU A 173 -11.62 -18.89 -3.65
N THR A 174 -10.45 -18.88 -4.28
CA THR A 174 -9.16 -18.69 -3.60
C THR A 174 -8.29 -17.65 -4.31
N TRP A 175 -7.30 -17.12 -3.60
CA TRP A 175 -6.31 -16.22 -4.19
C TRP A 175 -5.49 -16.89 -5.28
N ALA A 176 -5.24 -18.20 -5.18
CA ALA A 176 -4.51 -18.96 -6.20
C ALA A 176 -5.23 -18.95 -7.56
N THR A 177 -6.57 -19.06 -7.56
CA THR A 177 -7.38 -18.93 -8.77
C THR A 177 -7.23 -17.56 -9.41
N ILE A 178 -7.33 -16.51 -8.60
CA ILE A 178 -7.21 -15.12 -9.07
C ILE A 178 -5.80 -14.86 -9.60
N ASP A 179 -4.75 -15.27 -8.88
CA ASP A 179 -3.36 -15.07 -9.28
C ASP A 179 -3.06 -15.73 -10.61
N LYS A 180 -3.52 -16.98 -10.80
CA LYS A 180 -3.41 -17.69 -12.07
C LYS A 180 -4.14 -16.94 -13.19
N GLY A 181 -5.33 -16.42 -12.94
CA GLY A 181 -6.06 -15.59 -13.89
C GLY A 181 -5.35 -14.27 -14.22
N VAL A 182 -4.60 -13.69 -13.28
CA VAL A 182 -3.76 -12.51 -13.55
C VAL A 182 -2.55 -12.86 -14.40
N GLU A 183 -1.91 -14.01 -14.14
CA GLU A 183 -0.72 -14.48 -14.86
C GLU A 183 -1.05 -14.94 -16.29
N GLU A 184 -2.13 -15.69 -16.46
CA GLU A 184 -2.57 -16.24 -17.75
C GLU A 184 -3.45 -15.27 -18.55
N GLY A 185 -4.05 -14.29 -17.88
CA GLY A 185 -4.92 -13.30 -18.49
C GLY A 185 -4.16 -12.36 -19.42
N SER A 186 -4.48 -12.39 -20.72
CA SER A 186 -4.17 -11.33 -21.69
C SER A 186 -5.03 -10.09 -21.41
N LEU A 187 -4.83 -9.54 -20.22
CA LEU A 187 -5.37 -8.27 -19.83
C LEU A 187 -4.34 -7.24 -20.30
N ASP A 188 -4.37 -6.89 -21.59
CA ASP A 188 -3.54 -5.84 -22.20
C ASP A 188 -3.98 -4.44 -21.67
N GLN A 189 -3.83 -4.29 -20.36
CA GLN A 189 -4.52 -3.30 -19.53
C GLN A 189 -3.95 -1.91 -19.68
N VAL A 190 -2.68 -1.80 -20.10
CA VAL A 190 -2.00 -0.51 -20.19
C VAL A 190 -2.72 0.36 -21.22
N GLU A 191 -3.08 -0.20 -22.37
CA GLU A 191 -3.77 0.54 -23.43
C GLU A 191 -5.21 0.88 -23.04
N GLN A 192 -5.96 -0.07 -22.45
CA GLN A 192 -7.33 0.19 -22.00
C GLN A 192 -7.40 1.20 -20.85
N HIS A 193 -6.50 1.10 -19.87
CA HIS A 193 -6.39 2.05 -18.77
C HIS A 193 -6.02 3.44 -19.27
N GLN A 194 -5.07 3.55 -20.21
CA GLN A 194 -4.75 4.83 -20.86
C GLN A 194 -5.97 5.41 -21.60
N MET A 195 -6.71 4.60 -22.36
CA MET A 195 -7.93 5.03 -23.04
C MET A 195 -9.02 5.49 -22.06
N ARG A 196 -9.20 4.80 -20.93
CA ARG A 196 -10.16 5.18 -19.88
C ARG A 196 -9.74 6.46 -19.16
N LEU A 197 -8.46 6.62 -18.86
CA LEU A 197 -7.91 7.84 -18.26
C LEU A 197 -8.14 9.05 -19.17
N GLN A 198 -7.95 8.87 -20.49
CA GLN A 198 -8.25 9.90 -21.49
C GLN A 198 -9.74 10.24 -21.52
N ARG A 199 -10.64 9.25 -21.44
CA ARG A 199 -12.09 9.49 -21.35
C ARG A 199 -12.48 10.24 -20.07
N ARG A 200 -11.85 9.94 -18.92
CA ARG A 200 -12.09 10.65 -17.66
C ARG A 200 -11.63 12.10 -17.75
N LYS A 201 -10.41 12.34 -18.27
CA LYS A 201 -9.92 13.71 -18.53
C LYS A 201 -10.80 14.48 -19.50
N ARG A 202 -11.49 13.82 -20.44
CA ARG A 202 -12.51 14.47 -21.29
C ARG A 202 -13.76 14.80 -20.48
N LYS A 203 -14.33 13.84 -19.76
CA LYS A 203 -15.51 14.06 -18.90
C LYS A 203 -15.31 15.14 -17.83
N GLU A 204 -14.13 15.24 -17.23
CA GLU A 204 -13.81 16.26 -16.23
C GLU A 204 -13.69 17.65 -16.86
N ARG A 205 -13.10 17.74 -18.07
CA ARG A 205 -13.12 18.97 -18.87
C ARG A 205 -14.54 19.36 -19.26
N ASP A 206 -15.36 18.41 -19.66
CA ASP A 206 -16.75 18.64 -20.05
C ASP A 206 -17.60 19.04 -18.83
N ALA A 207 -17.35 18.45 -17.66
CA ALA A 207 -17.98 18.83 -16.39
C ALA A 207 -17.58 20.24 -15.96
N THR A 208 -16.30 20.59 -16.14
CA THR A 208 -15.77 21.94 -15.85
C THR A 208 -16.33 22.98 -16.83
N ALA A 209 -16.48 22.63 -18.11
CA ALA A 209 -17.14 23.46 -19.12
C ALA A 209 -18.65 23.60 -18.88
N SER A 210 -19.30 22.56 -18.33
CA SER A 210 -20.70 22.59 -17.89
C SER A 210 -20.91 23.34 -16.57
N GLY A 211 -19.84 23.84 -15.93
CA GLY A 211 -19.83 24.61 -14.69
C GLY A 211 -20.00 26.11 -14.86
N THR A 212 -20.24 26.62 -16.08
CA THR A 212 -20.66 28.01 -16.30
C THR A 212 -22.16 28.23 -16.63
N PRO A 213 -23.13 27.59 -15.94
CA PRO A 213 -24.51 28.08 -15.90
C PRO A 213 -24.62 29.37 -15.08
N GLY A 214 -23.72 29.57 -14.11
CA GLY A 214 -23.73 30.72 -13.20
C GLY A 214 -23.61 32.05 -13.92
N VAL A 215 -22.58 32.24 -14.76
CA VAL A 215 -22.36 33.51 -15.46
C VAL A 215 -23.47 33.78 -16.48
N LYS A 216 -23.90 32.75 -17.22
CA LYS A 216 -24.97 32.91 -18.21
C LYS A 216 -26.29 33.29 -17.53
N ARG A 217 -26.67 32.61 -16.44
CA ARG A 217 -27.87 32.93 -15.65
C ARG A 217 -27.76 34.31 -14.97
N ILE A 218 -26.60 34.66 -14.41
CA ILE A 218 -26.37 35.99 -13.82
C ILE A 218 -26.52 37.09 -14.88
N VAL A 219 -25.94 36.91 -16.07
CA VAL A 219 -26.07 37.88 -17.17
C VAL A 219 -27.53 38.00 -17.61
N THR A 220 -28.26 36.88 -17.74
CA THR A 220 -29.68 36.89 -18.11
C THR A 220 -30.55 37.54 -17.01
N ASP A 221 -30.32 37.22 -15.74
CA ASP A 221 -31.06 37.78 -14.60
C ASP A 221 -30.80 39.29 -14.44
N VAL A 222 -29.56 39.76 -14.65
CA VAL A 222 -29.20 41.19 -14.63
C VAL A 222 -29.83 41.93 -15.81
N LEU A 223 -29.84 41.35 -17.01
CA LEU A 223 -30.48 41.96 -18.19
C LEU A 223 -32.00 42.06 -18.02
N ALA A 224 -32.64 41.04 -17.46
CA ALA A 224 -34.06 41.07 -17.13
C ALA A 224 -34.39 42.12 -16.06
N ALA A 225 -33.56 42.26 -15.03
CA ALA A 225 -33.73 43.28 -13.99
C ALA A 225 -33.52 44.72 -14.51
N LEU A 226 -32.74 44.88 -15.58
CA LEU A 226 -32.52 46.17 -16.26
C LEU A 226 -33.54 46.45 -17.38
N GLY A 227 -34.53 45.56 -17.58
CA GLY A 227 -35.62 45.75 -18.54
C GLY A 227 -35.25 45.46 -20.00
N TYR A 228 -34.18 44.71 -20.25
CA TYR A 228 -33.79 44.30 -21.60
C TYR A 228 -34.27 42.88 -21.91
N ASP A 229 -35.38 42.75 -22.62
CA ASP A 229 -35.81 41.47 -23.23
C ASP A 229 -34.94 41.17 -24.45
N SER A 230 -33.86 40.42 -24.21
CA SER A 230 -32.85 40.11 -25.21
C SER A 230 -33.28 38.98 -26.14
N GLU A 231 -34.11 39.30 -27.12
CA GLU A 231 -34.06 38.59 -28.42
C GLU A 231 -34.56 39.46 -29.59
N ALA A 232 -35.40 40.48 -29.32
CA ALA A 232 -35.95 41.34 -30.38
C ALA A 232 -35.16 42.64 -30.67
N GLU A 233 -34.38 43.18 -29.73
CA GLU A 233 -33.75 44.50 -29.92
C GLU A 233 -32.36 44.49 -30.57
N ILE A 234 -31.61 43.37 -30.52
CA ILE A 234 -30.24 43.32 -31.06
C ILE A 234 -30.25 43.38 -32.60
N GLN A 235 -31.33 42.95 -33.25
CA GLN A 235 -31.48 43.04 -34.70
C GLN A 235 -31.89 44.45 -35.19
N LYS A 236 -32.47 45.30 -34.33
CA LYS A 236 -32.92 46.65 -34.72
C LYS A 236 -31.86 47.73 -34.62
N ARG A 237 -30.80 47.56 -33.81
CA ARG A 237 -29.71 48.55 -33.70
C ARG A 237 -28.56 48.37 -34.70
N GLY A 238 -28.54 47.29 -35.49
CA GLY A 238 -27.54 47.08 -36.55
C GLY A 238 -27.87 47.73 -37.90
N VAL A 239 -29.08 48.29 -38.09
CA VAL A 239 -29.57 48.78 -39.40
C VAL A 239 -29.87 50.29 -39.39
N ALA A 240 -29.34 51.06 -38.43
CA ALA A 240 -29.47 52.51 -38.47
C ALA A 240 -28.23 53.21 -37.89
N MET A 241 -27.13 53.20 -38.65
CA MET A 241 -26.33 54.42 -38.84
C MET A 241 -26.03 54.54 -40.33
N ALA A 242 -26.44 55.68 -40.87
CA ALA A 242 -26.15 56.15 -42.23
C ALA A 242 -24.65 56.37 -42.45
#